data_AF-A0A1C2GQ48-F1
#
_entry.id   AF-A0A1C2GQ48-F1
#
_cell.length_a   1.000
_cell.length_b   1.000
_cell.length_c   1.000
_cell.angle_alpha   90.00
_cell.angle_beta   90.00
_cell.angle_gamma   90.00
#
_symmetry.space_group_name_H-M   'P 1'
#
loop_
_entity.id
_entity.type
_entity.pdbx_description
1 polymer ?
#
loop_
_entity_poly.entity_id
_entity_poly.type
_entity_poly.pdbx_seq_one_letter_code
_entity_poly.pdbx_strand_id
1 'polypeptide(L)'
;MKFYIGVLLVLTLVLIGVIPSKAQKNHFNNSKLVHILKDDRGNILGKVYISDYHDEGPYRTDIFYKLTIVKQDRGKIDTLYFINNTVWRNTKGFDMSAAKENFFGYKIEMMKNDSFSLFIPSRNGIGASDPAIIVWDYKKKIFRVFTEE
;
A
#
# COMPACT_ATOMS: atom_id res chain seq x y z
N MET A 1 4.29 6.50 -75.09
CA MET A 1 3.51 7.35 -74.16
C MET A 1 3.64 6.74 -72.77
N LYS A 2 4.39 7.37 -71.85
CA LYS A 2 4.54 6.91 -70.47
C LYS A 2 3.70 7.82 -69.58
N PHE A 3 2.63 7.30 -69.00
CA PHE A 3 1.84 8.02 -67.99
C PHE A 3 2.32 7.62 -66.60
N TYR A 4 2.76 8.63 -65.85
CA TYR A 4 2.92 8.56 -64.40
C TYR A 4 1.53 8.55 -63.77
N ILE A 5 1.24 7.54 -62.95
CA ILE A 5 0.17 7.62 -61.95
C ILE A 5 0.81 7.19 -60.64
N GLY A 6 1.20 8.21 -59.87
CA GLY A 6 1.60 8.05 -58.48
C GLY A 6 0.40 7.60 -57.68
N VAL A 7 0.52 6.47 -56.99
CA VAL A 7 -0.48 6.05 -56.02
C VAL A 7 -0.14 6.68 -54.68
N LEU A 8 -1.09 7.50 -54.25
CA LEU A 8 -1.17 8.29 -53.04
C LEU A 8 -1.02 7.41 -51.79
N LEU A 9 -0.01 7.72 -50.98
CA LEU A 9 0.25 7.08 -49.70
C LEU A 9 -0.68 7.72 -48.66
N VAL A 10 -1.80 7.06 -48.35
CA VAL A 10 -2.74 7.51 -47.31
C VAL A 10 -2.13 7.17 -45.95
N LEU A 11 -1.33 8.08 -45.42
CA LEU A 11 -0.82 8.00 -44.06
C LEU A 11 -1.90 8.48 -43.08
N THR A 12 -2.75 7.58 -42.61
CA THR A 12 -3.66 7.89 -41.49
C THR A 12 -2.83 8.02 -40.21
N LEU A 13 -2.45 9.26 -39.89
CA LEU A 13 -2.02 9.66 -38.55
C LEU A 13 -3.19 9.39 -37.59
N VAL A 14 -3.18 8.21 -36.95
CA VAL A 14 -3.91 8.03 -35.71
C VAL A 14 -3.19 8.87 -34.67
N LEU A 15 -3.64 10.12 -34.54
CA LEU A 15 -3.42 10.94 -33.36
C LEU A 15 -4.01 10.16 -32.19
N ILE A 16 -3.21 9.28 -31.59
CA ILE A 16 -3.44 8.84 -30.22
C ILE A 16 -3.26 10.13 -29.42
N GLY A 17 -4.38 10.80 -29.18
CA GLY A 17 -4.46 11.86 -28.22
C GLY A 17 -3.87 11.31 -26.93
N VAL A 18 -2.65 11.77 -26.63
CA VAL A 18 -2.12 11.72 -25.28
C VAL A 18 -3.08 12.58 -24.50
N ILE A 19 -4.14 11.96 -23.96
CA ILE A 19 -4.94 12.58 -22.92
C ILE A 19 -3.93 12.79 -21.80
N PRO A 20 -3.55 14.04 -21.47
CA PRO A 20 -2.78 14.24 -20.26
C PRO A 20 -3.67 13.75 -19.14
N SER A 21 -3.24 12.73 -18.40
CA SER A 21 -3.99 12.18 -17.28
C SER A 21 -4.05 13.23 -16.16
N LYS A 22 -4.92 14.22 -16.32
CA LYS A 22 -5.33 15.12 -15.25
C LYS A 22 -6.25 14.32 -14.33
N ALA A 23 -5.63 13.67 -13.35
CA ALA A 23 -6.15 13.36 -12.00
C ALA A 23 -5.58 12.04 -11.48
N GLN A 24 -4.34 12.06 -10.97
CA GLN A 24 -3.93 11.03 -10.01
C GLN A 24 -2.90 11.56 -9.00
N LYS A 25 -3.03 12.84 -8.61
CA LYS A 25 -2.06 13.50 -7.72
C LYS A 25 -2.50 13.63 -6.25
N ASN A 26 -3.64 13.08 -5.82
CA ASN A 26 -4.19 13.36 -4.48
C ASN A 26 -4.55 12.16 -3.61
N HIS A 27 -4.20 10.91 -3.97
CA HIS A 27 -4.64 9.76 -3.15
C HIS A 27 -3.85 9.55 -1.84
N PHE A 28 -2.77 10.31 -1.62
CA PHE A 28 -1.73 10.00 -0.65
C PHE A 28 -1.11 11.25 0.03
N ASN A 29 -1.81 12.39 0.03
CA ASN A 29 -1.32 13.59 0.73
C ASN A 29 -1.05 13.23 2.21
N ASN A 30 0.16 13.53 2.68
CA ASN A 30 0.68 13.18 4.01
C ASN A 30 0.85 11.68 4.30
N SER A 31 1.23 10.89 3.29
CA SER A 31 1.63 9.49 3.48
C SER A 31 3.08 9.23 3.08
N LYS A 32 3.73 8.32 3.81
CA LYS A 32 5.12 7.91 3.61
C LYS A 32 5.18 6.47 3.13
N LEU A 33 5.84 6.22 2.00
CA LEU A 33 6.20 4.87 1.57
C LEU A 33 7.24 4.32 2.56
N VAL A 34 6.91 3.23 3.24
CA VAL A 34 7.81 2.59 4.21
C VAL A 34 8.42 1.30 3.69
N HIS A 35 7.75 0.62 2.76
CA HIS A 35 8.27 -0.64 2.22
C HIS A 35 7.67 -1.02 0.87
N ILE A 36 8.41 -1.85 0.12
CA ILE A 36 7.91 -2.50 -1.10
C ILE A 36 7.98 -4.01 -0.89
N LEU A 37 6.82 -4.65 -0.80
CA LEU A 37 6.68 -6.08 -0.64
C LEU A 37 6.92 -6.79 -1.99
N LYS A 38 7.70 -7.86 -1.95
CA LYS A 38 8.12 -8.67 -3.09
C LYS A 38 8.02 -10.15 -2.77
N ASP A 39 7.76 -10.96 -3.79
CA ASP A 39 7.94 -12.41 -3.67
C ASP A 39 9.42 -12.82 -3.75
N ASP A 40 9.65 -14.13 -3.63
CA ASP A 40 10.95 -14.79 -3.77
C ASP A 40 11.62 -14.56 -5.13
N ARG A 41 10.84 -14.23 -6.15
CA ARG A 41 11.29 -13.91 -7.52
C ARG A 41 11.48 -12.42 -7.75
N GLY A 42 11.23 -11.58 -6.74
CA GLY A 42 11.34 -10.13 -6.81
C GLY A 42 10.14 -9.40 -7.43
N ASN A 43 9.04 -10.10 -7.74
CA ASN A 43 7.82 -9.47 -8.25
C ASN A 43 7.15 -8.65 -7.14
N ILE A 44 6.68 -7.45 -7.48
CA ILE A 44 6.03 -6.57 -6.51
C ILE A 44 4.65 -7.12 -6.12
N LEU A 45 4.49 -7.38 -4.82
CA LEU A 45 3.24 -7.79 -4.19
C LEU A 45 2.41 -6.58 -3.78
N GLY A 46 3.07 -5.53 -3.30
CA GLY A 46 2.42 -4.28 -2.91
C GLY A 46 3.42 -3.26 -2.38
N LYS A 47 2.98 -2.00 -2.31
CA LYS A 47 3.69 -0.88 -1.69
C LYS A 47 2.98 -0.52 -0.39
N VAL A 48 3.73 -0.45 0.70
CA VAL A 48 3.21 -0.16 2.05
C VAL A 48 3.41 1.32 2.36
N TYR A 49 2.30 2.01 2.60
CA TYR A 49 2.27 3.41 2.98
C TYR A 49 1.73 3.55 4.40
N ILE A 50 2.30 4.48 5.17
CA ILE A 50 1.75 4.91 6.46
C ILE A 50 1.35 6.39 6.40
N SER A 51 0.35 6.79 7.18
CA SER A 51 -0.08 8.18 7.34
C SER A 51 -0.65 8.44 8.73
N ASP A 52 -0.94 9.71 9.01
CA ASP A 52 -1.24 10.20 10.36
C ASP A 52 -0.18 9.70 11.35
N TYR A 53 1.06 10.15 11.15
CA TYR A 53 2.17 9.87 12.06
C TYR A 53 2.50 11.12 12.88
N HIS A 54 2.95 10.93 14.12
CA HIS A 54 3.45 12.02 14.95
C HIS A 54 4.95 12.19 14.69
N ASP A 55 5.34 13.31 14.09
CA ASP A 55 6.76 13.66 13.84
C ASP A 55 7.38 14.51 14.96
N GLU A 56 6.58 15.02 15.91
CA GLU A 56 7.04 16.01 16.90
C GLU A 56 6.86 15.53 18.34
N GLY A 57 7.98 15.23 19.00
CA GLY A 57 8.07 14.92 20.43
C GLY A 57 9.41 14.24 20.78
N PRO A 58 9.93 14.39 22.02
CA PRO A 58 11.19 13.75 22.46
C PRO A 58 11.11 12.21 22.50
N TYR A 59 9.91 11.66 22.30
CA TYR A 59 9.65 10.23 22.21
C TYR A 59 8.70 10.02 21.01
N ARG A 60 9.15 9.22 20.02
CA ARG A 60 8.36 8.52 18.98
C ARG A 60 8.19 9.23 17.63
N THR A 61 9.13 8.97 16.72
CA THR A 61 9.07 9.33 15.29
C THR A 61 8.56 8.18 14.39
N ASP A 62 7.95 7.15 14.98
CA ASP A 62 7.62 5.89 14.29
C ASP A 62 6.21 5.35 14.59
N ILE A 63 5.37 6.16 15.23
CA ILE A 63 3.95 5.84 15.44
C ILE A 63 3.10 6.38 14.30
N PHE A 64 2.21 5.54 13.79
CA PHE A 64 1.21 5.89 12.78
C PHE A 64 -0.16 5.31 13.12
N TYR A 65 -1.22 5.93 12.61
CA TYR A 65 -2.60 5.44 12.80
C TYR A 65 -3.19 4.78 11.56
N LYS A 66 -2.60 5.02 10.39
CA LYS A 66 -3.08 4.51 9.11
C LYS A 66 -1.98 3.80 8.36
N LEU A 67 -2.33 2.65 7.79
CA LEU A 67 -1.48 1.89 6.88
C LEU A 67 -2.30 1.50 5.66
N THR A 68 -1.70 1.55 4.47
CA THR A 68 -2.33 1.07 3.25
C THR A 68 -1.33 0.29 2.43
N ILE A 69 -1.74 -0.90 1.98
CA ILE A 69 -1.00 -1.66 0.98
C ILE A 69 -1.72 -1.52 -0.35
N VAL A 70 -1.01 -0.99 -1.35
CA VAL A 70 -1.54 -0.83 -2.70
C VAL A 70 -0.71 -1.59 -3.72
N LYS A 71 -1.36 -2.01 -4.80
CA LYS A 71 -0.69 -2.52 -6.00
C LYS A 71 -1.03 -1.61 -7.16
N GLN A 72 -0.01 -1.26 -7.93
CA GLN A 72 -0.17 -0.48 -9.14
C GLN A 72 -0.01 -1.39 -10.35
N ASP A 73 -1.01 -1.45 -11.21
CA ASP A 73 -0.98 -2.21 -12.46
C ASP A 73 -1.56 -1.35 -13.59
N ARG A 74 -0.79 -1.18 -14.67
CA ARG A 74 -1.16 -0.38 -15.85
C ARG A 74 -1.77 1.00 -15.53
N GLY A 75 -1.22 1.69 -14.51
CA GLY A 75 -1.69 3.02 -14.08
C GLY A 75 -2.91 3.00 -13.13
N LYS A 76 -3.55 1.85 -12.93
CA LYS A 76 -4.58 1.67 -11.91
C LYS A 76 -3.93 1.36 -10.57
N ILE A 77 -4.43 1.98 -9.50
CA ILE A 77 -4.02 1.72 -8.12
C ILE A 77 -5.15 0.93 -7.45
N ASP A 78 -4.86 -0.30 -7.05
CA ASP A 78 -5.77 -1.14 -6.28
C ASP A 78 -5.32 -1.22 -4.83
N THR A 79 -6.22 -0.92 -3.90
CA THR A 79 -5.96 -1.12 -2.46
C THR A 79 -6.16 -2.59 -2.12
N LEU A 80 -5.11 -3.22 -1.59
CA LEU A 80 -5.12 -4.63 -1.20
C LEU A 80 -5.48 -4.80 0.27
N TYR A 81 -5.06 -3.84 1.10
CA TYR A 81 -5.21 -3.90 2.54
C TYR A 81 -5.11 -2.50 3.13
N PHE A 82 -5.84 -2.23 4.20
CA PHE A 82 -5.65 -1.00 4.97
C PHE A 82 -5.93 -1.19 6.45
N ILE A 83 -5.29 -0.36 7.24
CA ILE A 83 -5.57 -0.13 8.65
C ILE A 83 -5.95 1.34 8.78
N ASN A 84 -7.04 1.61 9.47
CA ASN A 84 -7.47 2.95 9.81
C ASN A 84 -7.88 2.99 11.28
N ASN A 85 -7.02 3.59 12.11
CA ASN A 85 -7.12 3.50 13.57
C ASN A 85 -7.17 2.02 14.00
N THR A 86 -8.14 1.63 14.82
CA THR A 86 -8.26 0.26 15.30
C THR A 86 -8.88 -0.72 14.31
N VAL A 87 -9.26 -0.28 13.10
CA VAL A 87 -9.93 -1.12 12.10
C VAL A 87 -8.96 -1.61 11.05
N TRP A 88 -8.90 -2.92 10.88
CA TRP A 88 -8.04 -3.63 9.94
C TRP A 88 -8.96 -4.22 8.87
N ARG A 89 -8.70 -3.94 7.59
CA ARG A 89 -9.54 -4.42 6.49
C ARG A 89 -8.72 -4.92 5.32
N ASN A 90 -9.01 -6.14 4.91
CA ASN A 90 -8.65 -6.68 3.62
C ASN A 90 -9.81 -6.49 2.63
N THR A 91 -9.53 -5.98 1.43
CA THR A 91 -10.58 -5.76 0.40
C THR A 91 -11.28 -7.04 -0.07
N LYS A 92 -10.77 -8.21 0.30
CA LYS A 92 -11.35 -9.53 0.02
C LYS A 92 -11.83 -10.31 1.25
N GLY A 93 -12.11 -9.65 2.37
CA GLY A 93 -13.11 -10.17 3.32
C GLY A 93 -12.65 -10.58 4.73
N PHE A 94 -11.53 -10.06 5.24
CA PHE A 94 -11.23 -10.15 6.68
C PHE A 94 -11.17 -8.75 7.27
N ASP A 95 -12.08 -8.50 8.21
CA ASP A 95 -12.09 -7.31 9.06
C ASP A 95 -11.66 -7.75 10.47
N MET A 96 -10.66 -7.08 11.04
CA MET A 96 -10.29 -7.22 12.45
C MET A 96 -10.41 -5.86 13.14
N SER A 97 -10.63 -5.88 14.45
CA SER A 97 -10.67 -4.66 15.26
C SER A 97 -9.81 -4.85 16.50
N ALA A 98 -8.90 -3.90 16.75
CA ALA A 98 -8.21 -3.81 18.02
C ALA A 98 -9.09 -3.11 19.08
N ALA A 99 -8.83 -3.42 20.36
CA ALA A 99 -9.43 -2.68 21.46
C ALA A 99 -9.07 -1.19 21.38
N LYS A 100 -10.06 -0.31 21.61
CA LYS A 100 -9.87 1.15 21.56
C LYS A 100 -9.23 1.71 22.83
N GLU A 101 -9.39 1.03 23.94
CA GLU A 101 -8.85 1.45 25.22
C GLU A 101 -7.32 1.48 25.15
N ASN A 102 -6.73 2.63 25.47
CA ASN A 102 -5.27 2.84 25.43
C ASN A 102 -4.62 2.63 24.04
N PHE A 103 -5.36 2.83 22.95
CA PHE A 103 -4.79 2.81 21.60
C PHE A 103 -3.99 4.09 21.31
N PHE A 104 -2.68 3.94 21.09
CA PHE A 104 -1.75 5.05 20.78
C PHE A 104 -1.22 5.00 19.34
N GLY A 105 -1.84 4.21 18.47
CA GLY A 105 -1.34 3.95 17.12
C GLY A 105 -0.57 2.63 17.03
N TYR A 106 0.13 2.46 15.92
CA TYR A 106 0.95 1.28 15.63
C TYR A 106 2.39 1.66 15.43
N LYS A 107 3.27 0.70 15.69
CA LYS A 107 4.68 0.74 15.33
C LYS A 107 5.03 -0.51 14.51
N ILE A 108 5.87 -0.32 13.50
CA ILE A 108 6.45 -1.43 12.74
C ILE A 108 7.57 -2.03 13.57
N GLU A 109 7.49 -3.33 13.83
CA GLU A 109 8.57 -4.06 14.49
C GLU A 109 9.54 -4.64 13.47
N MET A 110 9.03 -5.33 12.45
CA MET A 110 9.83 -6.02 11.47
C MET A 110 9.23 -5.92 10.07
N MET A 111 10.09 -5.81 9.06
CA MET A 111 9.74 -5.84 7.64
C MET A 111 10.55 -6.93 6.94
N LYS A 112 9.87 -7.78 6.17
CA LYS A 112 10.45 -8.81 5.29
C LYS A 112 9.95 -8.60 3.86
N ASN A 113 10.40 -9.44 2.93
CA ASN A 113 10.02 -9.32 1.52
C ASN A 113 8.49 -9.43 1.33
N ASP A 114 7.85 -10.41 1.96
CA ASP A 114 6.44 -10.75 1.73
C ASP A 114 5.54 -10.55 2.97
N SER A 115 6.13 -10.03 4.05
CA SER A 115 5.49 -9.95 5.37
C SER A 115 6.05 -8.81 6.21
N PHE A 116 5.29 -8.41 7.22
CA PHE A 116 5.73 -7.45 8.24
C PHE A 116 4.92 -7.62 9.52
N SER A 117 5.48 -7.20 10.66
CA SER A 117 4.79 -7.21 11.94
C SER A 117 4.60 -5.80 12.49
N LEU A 118 3.45 -5.61 13.15
CA LEU A 118 3.06 -4.38 13.81
C LEU A 118 2.67 -4.68 15.25
N PHE A 119 2.87 -3.73 16.16
CA PHE A 119 2.34 -3.83 17.52
C PHE A 119 1.76 -2.48 17.96
N ILE A 120 0.91 -2.52 18.98
CA ILE A 120 0.37 -1.35 19.66
C ILE A 120 1.29 -1.03 20.84
N PRO A 121 2.00 0.11 20.84
CA PRO A 121 2.87 0.48 21.94
C PRO A 121 2.05 1.01 23.12
N SER A 122 2.46 0.69 24.35
CA SER A 122 1.95 1.35 25.57
C SER A 122 2.30 2.84 25.57
N ARG A 123 1.63 3.63 26.41
CA ARG A 123 1.85 5.09 26.55
C ARG A 123 3.31 5.48 26.83
N ASN A 124 4.03 4.63 27.58
CA ASN A 124 5.41 4.89 28.00
C ASN A 124 6.44 4.08 27.20
N GLY A 125 6.00 3.15 26.35
CA GLY A 125 6.87 2.39 25.44
C GLY A 125 7.54 1.19 26.10
N ILE A 126 7.20 0.93 27.36
CA ILE A 126 7.76 -0.12 28.24
C ILE A 126 6.90 -1.40 28.20
N GLY A 127 5.98 -1.48 27.24
CA GLY A 127 5.10 -2.63 27.02
C GLY A 127 4.41 -2.48 25.68
N ALA A 128 4.20 -3.59 24.99
CA ALA A 128 3.60 -3.66 23.65
C ALA A 128 2.49 -4.72 23.68
N SER A 129 1.51 -4.59 22.79
CA SER A 129 0.69 -5.76 22.44
C SER A 129 1.58 -6.84 21.84
N ASP A 130 1.08 -8.08 21.81
CA ASP A 130 1.66 -9.09 20.94
C ASP A 130 1.64 -8.59 19.48
N PRO A 131 2.66 -8.94 18.70
CA PRO A 131 2.77 -8.46 17.33
C PRO A 131 1.71 -9.11 16.44
N ALA A 132 1.01 -8.28 15.67
CA ALA A 132 0.19 -8.71 14.56
C ALA A 132 1.06 -8.84 13.31
N ILE A 133 1.11 -10.05 12.74
CA ILE A 133 1.88 -10.36 11.54
C ILE A 133 0.98 -10.29 10.31
N ILE A 134 1.35 -9.45 9.35
CA ILE A 134 0.68 -9.33 8.05
C ILE A 134 1.56 -10.04 7.01
N VAL A 135 1.03 -11.06 6.33
CA VAL A 135 1.77 -11.87 5.34
C VAL A 135 0.97 -12.08 4.07
N TRP A 136 1.66 -12.16 2.95
CA TRP A 136 1.07 -12.51 1.67
C TRP A 136 0.67 -13.99 1.59
N ASP A 137 -0.62 -14.26 1.40
CA ASP A 137 -1.12 -15.60 1.06
C ASP A 137 -0.94 -15.85 -0.44
N TYR A 138 0.08 -16.64 -0.80
CA TYR A 138 0.43 -16.95 -2.18
C TYR A 138 -0.67 -17.68 -2.95
N LYS A 139 -1.56 -18.41 -2.27
CA LYS A 139 -2.65 -19.17 -2.89
C LYS A 139 -3.85 -18.25 -3.15
N LYS A 140 -4.27 -17.49 -2.14
CA LYS A 140 -5.45 -16.59 -2.22
C LYS A 140 -5.14 -15.23 -2.87
N LYS A 141 -3.86 -14.87 -2.99
CA LYS A 141 -3.40 -13.56 -3.49
C LYS A 141 -3.99 -12.40 -2.67
N ILE A 142 -3.89 -12.50 -1.35
CA ILE A 142 -4.36 -11.52 -0.36
C ILE A 142 -3.40 -11.42 0.81
N PHE A 143 -3.44 -10.33 1.58
CA PHE A 143 -2.73 -10.24 2.86
C PHE A 143 -3.55 -10.83 4.01
N ARG A 144 -2.96 -11.72 4.79
CA ARG A 144 -3.57 -12.31 5.99
C ARG A 144 -2.90 -11.76 7.24
N VAL A 145 -3.70 -11.64 8.28
CA VAL A 145 -3.28 -11.19 9.59
C VAL A 145 -3.25 -12.39 10.52
N PHE A 146 -2.19 -12.50 11.31
CA PHE A 146 -2.04 -13.46 12.38
C PHE A 146 -1.72 -12.70 13.66
N THR A 147 -2.46 -12.96 14.72
CA THR A 147 -2.21 -12.47 16.08
C THR A 147 -1.96 -13.69 16.94
N GLU A 148 -1.06 -13.58 17.92
CA GLU A 148 -1.03 -14.56 19.02
C GLU A 148 -2.28 -14.29 19.88
N GLU A 149 -3.14 -15.31 20.04
CA GLU A 149 -4.30 -15.31 20.94
C GLU A 149 -3.96 -16.09 22.21
#